data_AF-A0A8C7GBU3-F1
#
_entry.id   AF-A0A8C7GBU3-F1
#
_cell.length_a   1.000
_cell.length_b   1.000
_cell.length_c   1.000
_cell.angle_alpha   90.00
_cell.angle_beta   90.00
_cell.angle_gamma   90.00
#
_symmetry.space_group_name_H-M   'P 1'
#
loop_
_entity.id
_entity.type
_entity.pdbx_description
1 polymer ?
#
loop_
_entity_poly.entity_id
_entity_poly.type
_entity_poly.pdbx_seq_one_letter_code
_entity_poly.pdbx_strand_id
1 'polypeptide(L)'
;LDDEDTFKILIATDIHLGYLEKDAVRGNDTFNTFDEILKCAKQNQVDFILLGGDLFHENKPSRRCLHSCISLLRKYCMGDTPILFDVLSDQAVNFSNSKFPWVNYQDENLNISIPVFSVHGNHDDPTGADGLCALDLLSSAGLVNHFGRSQSVERIEISPVLLQKGSTKLALYGIGSIPDERLYRMFVNNQVTMLRPKEDQDQWFNLFTIHQNRSKHGATNYIPEQFLDDFLDLVVWGHEHECLINPSRNEQRLFYVTQPGSSVATSLSPGEAVKKHIGLLRVKGRKMNLQKIPLHTVRQFFIQDLVLSEHPDLFNPDMPKVNQRVEAFCQEKVEAMIEEAERDRLGNPLTPEKPLIRLRVDYSGGFEAFNATRFSQKFVEQVANPKDVVHFIRQKDVGEEGVDFGQLLSHSSTEGLRVEDLVKEYFLTAEKTVQLSLLTEQGMGKAVQEYVDKEEKDAIEELIRYQLEKTQRHLQQRGVLTEEEIDQEVQRMERGGRHLQQRGVLTEEEIDHEGERWG
;
A
#
# COMPACT_ATOMS: atom_id res chain seq x y z
N LEU A 1 2.57 -33.94 -8.42
CA LEU A 1 1.40 -33.87 -7.52
C LEU A 1 0.19 -33.94 -8.41
N ASP A 2 -0.83 -34.70 -8.03
CA ASP A 2 -2.09 -34.74 -8.76
C ASP A 2 -2.76 -33.35 -8.69
N ASP A 3 -3.06 -32.77 -9.86
CA ASP A 3 -3.49 -31.38 -10.03
C ASP A 3 -4.97 -31.16 -9.68
N GLU A 4 -5.78 -32.23 -9.65
CA GLU A 4 -7.23 -32.15 -9.38
C GLU A 4 -7.55 -31.61 -7.98
N ASP A 5 -6.81 -32.06 -6.96
CA ASP A 5 -6.95 -31.59 -5.57
C ASP A 5 -6.03 -30.40 -5.23
N THR A 6 -5.31 -29.82 -6.19
CA THR A 6 -4.28 -28.82 -5.89
C THR A 6 -4.72 -27.45 -6.40
N PHE A 7 -4.92 -26.49 -5.49
CA PHE A 7 -5.07 -25.10 -5.87
C PHE A 7 -3.75 -24.57 -6.43
N LYS A 8 -3.79 -23.92 -7.59
CA LYS A 8 -2.70 -23.14 -8.18
C LYS A 8 -3.12 -21.67 -8.12
N ILE A 9 -2.41 -20.87 -7.34
CA ILE A 9 -2.77 -19.49 -7.07
C ILE A 9 -1.61 -18.61 -7.51
N LEU A 10 -1.84 -17.66 -8.41
CA LEU A 10 -0.84 -16.64 -8.72
C LEU A 10 -0.96 -15.50 -7.70
N ILE A 11 0.13 -15.18 -7.02
CA ILE A 11 0.19 -14.12 -6.01
C ILE A 11 1.01 -12.95 -6.56
N ALA A 12 0.43 -11.76 -6.53
CA ALA A 12 1.08 -10.49 -6.81
C ALA A 12 0.53 -9.41 -5.87
N THR A 13 1.23 -8.28 -5.75
CA THR A 13 0.79 -7.12 -4.96
C THR A 13 1.43 -5.87 -5.53
N ASP A 14 0.91 -4.70 -5.16
CA ASP A 14 1.57 -3.40 -5.39
C ASP A 14 1.96 -3.24 -6.85
N ILE A 15 0.95 -3.41 -7.70
CA ILE A 15 1.09 -3.32 -9.15
C ILE A 15 1.21 -1.86 -9.57
N HIS A 16 0.56 -0.95 -8.83
CA HIS A 16 0.63 0.50 -9.02
C HIS A 16 0.31 0.92 -10.46
N LEU A 17 -0.75 0.36 -11.06
CA LEU A 17 -1.18 0.74 -12.40
C LEU A 17 -1.38 2.25 -12.50
N GLY A 18 -0.73 2.87 -13.49
CA GLY A 18 -0.79 4.31 -13.72
C GLY A 18 0.36 5.10 -13.11
N TYR A 19 1.26 4.46 -12.34
CA TYR A 19 2.46 5.12 -11.84
C TYR A 19 3.29 5.71 -12.98
N LEU A 20 3.52 7.03 -12.92
CA LEU A 20 4.21 7.84 -13.93
C LEU A 20 3.62 7.70 -15.36
N GLU A 21 2.31 7.51 -15.51
CA GLU A 21 1.64 7.32 -16.81
C GLU A 21 1.92 8.42 -17.84
N LYS A 22 2.21 9.65 -17.39
CA LYS A 22 2.52 10.82 -18.23
C LYS A 22 3.99 10.88 -18.66
N ASP A 23 4.87 10.07 -18.07
CA ASP A 23 6.29 10.03 -18.41
C ASP A 23 6.53 9.35 -19.77
N ALA A 24 7.35 9.97 -20.61
CA ALA A 24 7.58 9.50 -21.98
C ALA A 24 8.38 8.18 -22.05
N VAL A 25 9.17 7.86 -21.02
CA VAL A 25 10.02 6.68 -20.96
C VAL A 25 9.38 5.56 -20.13
N ARG A 26 8.79 5.93 -18.99
CA ARG A 26 8.31 5.01 -17.94
C ARG A 26 6.79 4.80 -17.96
N GLY A 27 6.03 5.63 -18.68
CA GLY A 27 4.56 5.65 -18.59
C GLY A 27 3.83 4.40 -19.10
N ASN A 28 4.53 3.39 -19.62
CA ASN A 28 3.95 2.08 -19.96
C ASN A 28 4.46 0.93 -19.08
N ASP A 29 5.39 1.17 -18.15
CA ASP A 29 6.08 0.13 -17.39
C ASP A 29 5.09 -0.74 -16.59
N THR A 30 4.12 -0.11 -15.91
CA THR A 30 3.14 -0.81 -15.07
C THR A 30 2.17 -1.64 -15.90
N PHE A 31 1.71 -1.13 -17.05
CA PHE A 31 0.78 -1.86 -17.92
C PHE A 31 1.45 -3.07 -18.58
N ASN A 32 2.71 -2.93 -19.02
CA ASN A 32 3.48 -4.02 -19.59
C ASN A 32 3.74 -5.13 -18.57
N THR A 33 4.05 -4.74 -17.33
CA THR A 33 4.30 -5.70 -16.24
C THR A 33 3.02 -6.38 -15.79
N PHE A 34 1.91 -5.67 -15.70
CA PHE A 34 0.62 -6.31 -15.41
C PHE A 34 0.20 -7.28 -16.53
N ASP A 35 0.44 -6.93 -17.80
CA ASP A 35 0.26 -7.85 -18.93
C ASP A 35 1.14 -9.11 -18.81
N GLU A 36 2.40 -8.99 -18.35
CA GLU A 36 3.26 -10.15 -18.03
C GLU A 36 2.67 -11.02 -16.91
N ILE A 37 2.23 -10.42 -15.81
CA ILE A 37 1.63 -11.13 -14.66
C ILE A 37 0.41 -11.94 -15.12
N LEU A 38 -0.51 -11.33 -15.87
CA LEU A 38 -1.72 -12.00 -16.37
C LEU A 38 -1.42 -13.06 -17.42
N LYS A 39 -0.43 -12.83 -18.30
CA LYS A 39 0.09 -13.87 -19.21
C LYS A 39 0.62 -15.06 -18.43
N CYS A 40 1.36 -14.81 -17.36
CA CYS A 40 1.92 -15.86 -16.50
C CYS A 40 0.79 -16.69 -15.84
N ALA A 41 -0.27 -16.03 -15.34
CA ALA A 41 -1.46 -16.69 -14.80
C ALA A 41 -2.05 -17.69 -15.81
N LYS A 42 -2.27 -17.22 -17.04
CA LYS A 42 -2.85 -18.02 -18.12
C LYS A 42 -1.95 -19.17 -18.57
N GLN A 43 -0.64 -18.92 -18.70
CA GLN A 43 0.34 -19.93 -19.10
C GLN A 43 0.47 -21.05 -18.06
N ASN A 44 0.40 -20.71 -16.77
CA ASN A 44 0.47 -21.69 -15.69
C ASN A 44 -0.88 -22.35 -15.37
N GLN A 45 -1.96 -21.95 -16.04
CA GLN A 45 -3.33 -22.44 -15.83
C GLN A 45 -3.68 -22.40 -14.34
N VAL A 46 -3.48 -21.22 -13.74
CA VAL A 46 -3.81 -21.00 -12.32
C VAL A 46 -5.32 -21.05 -12.13
N ASP A 47 -5.77 -21.51 -10.97
CA ASP A 47 -7.18 -21.54 -10.62
C ASP A 47 -7.70 -20.13 -10.37
N PHE A 48 -6.91 -19.28 -9.71
CA PHE A 48 -7.22 -17.86 -9.53
C PHE A 48 -5.97 -17.03 -9.27
N ILE A 49 -6.12 -15.71 -9.37
CA ILE A 49 -5.09 -14.72 -9.00
C ILE A 49 -5.48 -14.09 -7.67
N LEU A 50 -4.51 -13.94 -6.76
CA LEU A 50 -4.65 -13.24 -5.49
C LEU A 50 -3.77 -11.99 -5.49
N LEU A 51 -4.40 -10.83 -5.30
CA LEU A 51 -3.76 -9.52 -5.25
C LEU A 51 -3.76 -8.97 -3.83
N GLY A 52 -2.59 -8.50 -3.39
CA GLY A 52 -2.35 -8.02 -2.02
C GLY A 52 -2.68 -6.53 -1.77
N GLY A 53 -3.30 -5.84 -2.72
CA GLY A 53 -3.59 -4.39 -2.64
C GLY A 53 -2.75 -3.55 -3.61
N ASP A 54 -3.04 -2.25 -3.68
CA ASP A 54 -2.40 -1.27 -4.55
C ASP A 54 -2.32 -1.75 -6.01
N LEU A 55 -3.46 -2.20 -6.55
CA LEU A 55 -3.58 -2.49 -7.97
C LEU A 55 -3.40 -1.21 -8.79
N PHE A 56 -3.94 -0.09 -8.29
CA PHE A 56 -3.80 1.23 -8.90
C PHE A 56 -2.92 2.15 -8.06
N HIS A 57 -2.15 3.01 -8.73
CA HIS A 57 -1.31 4.00 -8.07
C HIS A 57 -2.09 5.21 -7.53
N GLU A 58 -3.21 5.53 -8.17
CA GLU A 58 -4.10 6.63 -7.77
C GLU A 58 -5.47 6.05 -7.42
N ASN A 59 -6.10 6.57 -6.36
CA ASN A 59 -7.44 6.19 -5.91
C ASN A 59 -8.51 6.44 -6.99
N LYS A 60 -8.28 7.45 -7.83
CA LYS A 60 -9.07 7.81 -9.01
C LYS A 60 -8.25 7.56 -10.28
N PRO A 61 -8.13 6.30 -10.75
CA PRO A 61 -7.31 5.99 -11.91
C PRO A 61 -7.74 6.80 -13.13
N SER A 62 -6.77 7.23 -13.92
CA SER A 62 -7.05 7.88 -15.20
C SER A 62 -7.89 6.97 -16.11
N ARG A 63 -8.65 7.57 -17.04
CA ARG A 63 -9.42 6.80 -18.04
C ARG A 63 -8.57 5.81 -18.83
N ARG A 64 -7.33 6.20 -19.16
CA ARG A 64 -6.39 5.33 -19.88
C ARG A 64 -5.96 4.16 -18.98
N CYS A 65 -5.63 4.45 -17.73
CA CYS A 65 -5.24 3.44 -16.75
C CYS A 65 -6.36 2.39 -16.54
N LEU A 66 -7.57 2.84 -16.24
CA LEU A 66 -8.73 1.98 -16.01
C LEU A 66 -9.08 1.17 -17.27
N HIS A 67 -9.11 1.80 -18.45
CA HIS A 67 -9.38 1.13 -19.72
C HIS A 67 -8.34 0.04 -20.03
N SER A 68 -7.06 0.31 -19.81
CA SER A 68 -5.98 -0.66 -19.99
C SER A 68 -6.12 -1.84 -19.03
N CYS A 69 -6.40 -1.58 -17.75
CA CYS A 69 -6.63 -2.63 -16.75
C CYS A 69 -7.79 -3.55 -17.15
N ILE A 70 -8.96 -2.97 -17.47
CA ILE A 70 -10.15 -3.70 -17.93
C ILE A 70 -9.84 -4.53 -19.17
N SER A 71 -9.15 -3.94 -20.15
CA SER A 71 -8.80 -4.63 -21.40
C SER A 71 -7.90 -5.84 -21.15
N LEU A 72 -6.90 -5.71 -20.28
CA LEU A 72 -5.98 -6.78 -19.93
C LEU A 72 -6.69 -7.90 -19.14
N LEU A 73 -7.48 -7.55 -18.13
CA LEU A 73 -8.28 -8.52 -17.38
C LEU A 73 -9.23 -9.28 -18.31
N ARG A 74 -9.97 -8.60 -19.19
CA ARG A 74 -10.85 -9.27 -20.17
C ARG A 74 -10.08 -10.21 -21.11
N LYS A 75 -8.88 -9.83 -21.53
CA LYS A 75 -8.05 -10.62 -22.45
C LYS A 75 -7.53 -11.93 -21.82
N TYR A 76 -7.19 -11.90 -20.54
CA TYR A 76 -6.52 -13.04 -19.89
C TYR A 76 -7.42 -13.84 -18.94
N CYS A 77 -8.42 -13.21 -18.31
CA CYS A 77 -9.24 -13.80 -17.26
C CYS A 77 -10.63 -14.27 -17.73
N MET A 78 -11.04 -13.95 -18.97
CA MET A 78 -12.27 -14.48 -19.58
C MET A 78 -11.95 -15.57 -20.59
N GLY A 79 -12.85 -16.55 -20.73
CA GLY A 79 -12.74 -17.63 -21.72
C GLY A 79 -13.42 -18.92 -21.29
N ASP A 80 -13.32 -19.96 -22.11
CA ASP A 80 -14.12 -21.19 -21.97
C ASP A 80 -13.55 -22.23 -20.99
N THR A 81 -12.45 -21.92 -20.31
CA THR A 81 -11.88 -22.86 -19.32
C THR A 81 -12.74 -22.83 -18.07
N PRO A 82 -13.31 -23.98 -17.65
CA PRO A 82 -14.21 -24.01 -16.50
C PRO A 82 -13.43 -23.81 -15.20
N ILE A 83 -14.08 -23.16 -14.22
CA ILE A 83 -13.57 -23.07 -12.85
C ILE A 83 -13.81 -24.40 -12.13
N LEU A 84 -12.76 -24.94 -11.52
CA LEU A 84 -12.76 -26.28 -10.90
C LEU A 84 -12.85 -26.25 -9.37
N PHE A 85 -13.30 -25.13 -8.80
CA PHE A 85 -13.46 -24.97 -7.36
C PHE A 85 -14.75 -24.24 -7.02
N ASP A 86 -15.31 -24.58 -5.87
CA ASP A 86 -16.59 -24.05 -5.37
C ASP A 86 -16.36 -23.07 -4.22
N VAL A 87 -17.30 -22.14 -4.04
CA VAL A 87 -17.39 -21.27 -2.86
C VAL A 87 -18.48 -21.82 -1.93
N LEU A 88 -18.11 -22.06 -0.68
CA LEU A 88 -18.95 -22.66 0.36
C LEU A 88 -19.45 -21.64 1.39
N SER A 89 -18.83 -20.48 1.47
CA SER A 89 -19.22 -19.41 2.39
C SER A 89 -20.43 -18.64 1.88
N ASP A 90 -21.06 -17.88 2.78
CA ASP A 90 -22.08 -16.91 2.41
C ASP A 90 -21.43 -15.73 1.68
N GLN A 91 -21.60 -15.74 0.36
CA GLN A 91 -21.01 -14.75 -0.53
C GLN A 91 -21.55 -13.34 -0.28
N ALA A 92 -22.77 -13.19 0.23
CA ALA A 92 -23.32 -11.87 0.54
C ALA A 92 -22.63 -11.21 1.73
N VAL A 93 -22.06 -12.01 2.64
CA VAL A 93 -21.20 -11.51 3.72
C VAL A 93 -19.83 -11.14 3.17
N ASN A 94 -19.24 -12.02 2.34
CA ASN A 94 -17.89 -11.84 1.82
C ASN A 94 -17.75 -10.67 0.81
N PHE A 95 -18.80 -10.38 0.04
CA PHE A 95 -18.83 -9.37 -1.03
C PHE A 95 -19.92 -8.32 -0.79
N SER A 96 -20.15 -7.96 0.48
CA SER A 96 -21.22 -7.05 0.91
C SER A 96 -21.13 -5.63 0.33
N ASN A 97 -19.95 -5.24 -0.15
CA ASN A 97 -19.70 -3.97 -0.87
C ASN A 97 -20.13 -4.00 -2.35
N SER A 98 -20.38 -5.19 -2.92
CA SER A 98 -20.78 -5.34 -4.32
C SER A 98 -22.31 -5.28 -4.47
N LYS A 99 -22.77 -4.71 -5.59
CA LYS A 99 -24.17 -4.84 -6.01
C LYS A 99 -24.50 -6.22 -6.58
N PHE A 100 -23.47 -6.99 -6.92
CA PHE A 100 -23.53 -8.40 -7.30
C PHE A 100 -22.81 -9.20 -6.21
N PRO A 101 -23.50 -9.56 -5.11
CA PRO A 101 -22.91 -10.15 -3.91
C PRO A 101 -22.57 -11.65 -4.07
N TRP A 102 -21.96 -12.01 -5.19
CA TRP A 102 -21.47 -13.35 -5.50
C TRP A 102 -20.18 -13.26 -6.33
N VAL A 103 -19.42 -14.34 -6.37
CA VAL A 103 -18.19 -14.44 -7.14
C VAL A 103 -18.47 -14.27 -8.63
N ASN A 104 -17.62 -13.52 -9.31
CA ASN A 104 -17.83 -13.12 -10.69
C ASN A 104 -17.99 -14.28 -11.69
N TYR A 105 -17.40 -15.44 -11.40
CA TYR A 105 -17.47 -16.63 -12.26
C TYR A 105 -18.76 -17.44 -12.09
N GLN A 106 -19.63 -17.07 -11.15
CA GLN A 106 -20.99 -17.59 -11.03
C GLN A 106 -22.02 -16.68 -11.70
N ASP A 107 -21.60 -15.56 -12.30
CA ASP A 107 -22.51 -14.72 -13.09
C ASP A 107 -22.85 -15.39 -14.42
N GLU A 108 -24.14 -15.63 -14.66
CA GLU A 108 -24.64 -16.31 -15.87
C GLU A 108 -24.33 -15.55 -17.18
N ASN A 109 -24.03 -14.24 -17.09
CA ASN A 109 -23.78 -13.38 -18.24
C ASN A 109 -22.29 -13.24 -18.58
N LEU A 110 -21.40 -13.75 -17.72
CA LEU A 110 -19.95 -13.56 -17.83
C LEU A 110 -19.21 -14.89 -17.83
N ASN A 111 -18.42 -15.13 -18.89
CA ASN A 111 -17.61 -16.33 -18.99
C ASN A 111 -16.19 -16.06 -18.43
N ILE A 112 -16.03 -16.28 -17.12
CA ILE A 112 -14.77 -16.11 -16.39
C ILE A 112 -13.99 -17.43 -16.36
N SER A 113 -12.72 -17.38 -16.73
CA SER A 113 -11.80 -18.52 -16.73
C SER A 113 -10.71 -18.44 -15.67
N ILE A 114 -10.36 -17.23 -15.21
CA ILE A 114 -9.39 -17.01 -14.12
C ILE A 114 -9.93 -15.89 -13.22
N PRO A 115 -10.59 -16.22 -12.10
CA PRO A 115 -11.06 -15.24 -11.13
C PRO A 115 -9.88 -14.49 -10.51
N VAL A 116 -10.07 -13.20 -10.23
CA VAL A 116 -9.10 -12.37 -9.50
C VAL A 116 -9.71 -12.00 -8.17
N PHE A 117 -9.04 -12.31 -7.06
CA PHE A 117 -9.41 -11.88 -5.72
C PHE A 117 -8.42 -10.79 -5.28
N SER A 118 -8.92 -9.66 -4.80
CA SER A 118 -8.07 -8.56 -4.33
C SER A 118 -8.62 -7.95 -3.06
N VAL A 119 -7.71 -7.63 -2.14
CA VAL A 119 -7.96 -6.57 -1.14
C VAL A 119 -7.57 -5.21 -1.76
N HIS A 120 -8.05 -4.11 -1.20
CA HIS A 120 -7.54 -2.77 -1.53
C HIS A 120 -6.30 -2.46 -0.67
N GLY A 121 -5.37 -1.68 -1.22
CA GLY A 121 -4.25 -1.09 -0.50
C GLY A 121 -4.55 0.34 -0.04
N ASN A 122 -3.50 1.11 0.23
CA ASN A 122 -3.62 2.51 0.68
C ASN A 122 -3.69 3.52 -0.48
N HIS A 123 -3.26 3.15 -1.68
CA HIS A 123 -3.38 3.99 -2.87
C HIS A 123 -4.73 3.84 -3.56
N ASP A 124 -5.28 2.63 -3.57
CA ASP A 124 -6.60 2.32 -4.15
C ASP A 124 -7.66 2.10 -3.07
N ASP A 125 -7.59 2.87 -1.99
CA ASP A 125 -8.52 2.83 -0.87
C ASP A 125 -9.89 3.44 -1.20
N PRO A 126 -10.95 3.14 -0.42
CA PRO A 126 -12.27 3.71 -0.64
C PRO A 126 -12.32 5.22 -0.36
N THR A 127 -12.85 6.02 -1.28
CA THR A 127 -12.99 7.49 -1.15
C THR A 127 -14.35 8.02 -1.63
N GLY A 128 -14.62 9.29 -1.34
CA GLY A 128 -15.83 10.01 -1.75
C GLY A 128 -17.10 9.63 -0.96
N ALA A 129 -18.21 10.31 -1.27
CA ALA A 129 -19.50 10.17 -0.56
C ALA A 129 -20.03 8.73 -0.45
N ASP A 130 -19.87 7.92 -1.49
CA ASP A 130 -20.32 6.53 -1.52
C ASP A 130 -19.27 5.56 -0.94
N GLY A 131 -18.09 6.05 -0.58
CA GLY A 131 -16.95 5.27 -0.09
C GLY A 131 -16.61 4.15 -1.07
N LEU A 132 -16.44 4.44 -2.35
CA LEU A 132 -16.07 3.44 -3.36
C LEU A 132 -14.57 3.50 -3.63
N CYS A 133 -13.99 2.36 -4.00
CA CYS A 133 -12.61 2.29 -4.48
C CYS A 133 -12.55 1.88 -5.95
N ALA A 134 -11.38 2.00 -6.56
CA ALA A 134 -11.17 1.56 -7.95
C ALA A 134 -11.49 0.06 -8.17
N LEU A 135 -11.30 -0.78 -7.15
CA LEU A 135 -11.65 -2.21 -7.21
C LEU A 135 -13.17 -2.44 -7.28
N ASP A 136 -13.99 -1.57 -6.69
CA ASP A 136 -15.45 -1.71 -6.74
C ASP A 136 -15.97 -1.49 -8.18
N LEU A 137 -15.28 -0.66 -8.97
CA LEU A 137 -15.58 -0.50 -10.41
C LEU A 137 -15.24 -1.78 -11.19
N LEU A 138 -14.10 -2.41 -10.91
CA LEU A 138 -13.72 -3.68 -11.53
C LEU A 138 -14.63 -4.84 -11.11
N SER A 139 -15.08 -4.83 -9.85
CA SER A 139 -16.06 -5.78 -9.31
C SER A 139 -17.41 -5.61 -9.98
N SER A 140 -17.88 -4.37 -10.14
CA SER A 140 -19.14 -4.08 -10.85
C SER A 140 -19.08 -4.47 -12.33
N ALA A 141 -17.88 -4.44 -12.93
CA ALA A 141 -17.65 -4.94 -14.29
C ALA A 141 -17.50 -6.47 -14.37
N GLY A 142 -17.52 -7.17 -13.23
CA GLY A 142 -17.37 -8.63 -13.13
C GLY A 142 -15.95 -9.14 -13.39
N LEU A 143 -14.92 -8.32 -13.20
CA LEU A 143 -13.53 -8.68 -13.50
C LEU A 143 -12.70 -9.03 -12.25
N VAL A 144 -13.11 -8.54 -11.08
CA VAL A 144 -12.41 -8.75 -9.80
C VAL A 144 -13.42 -9.06 -8.70
N ASN A 145 -13.07 -9.95 -7.78
CA ASN A 145 -13.78 -10.20 -6.54
C ASN A 145 -13.09 -9.40 -5.43
N HIS A 146 -13.63 -8.22 -5.12
CA HIS A 146 -13.10 -7.37 -4.04
C HIS A 146 -13.57 -7.92 -2.69
N PHE A 147 -12.63 -8.37 -1.85
CA PHE A 147 -12.91 -8.95 -0.53
C PHE A 147 -12.07 -8.29 0.56
N GLY A 148 -12.40 -8.54 1.82
CA GLY A 148 -11.60 -8.08 2.97
C GLY A 148 -11.81 -6.61 3.36
N ARG A 149 -12.79 -5.92 2.77
CA ARG A 149 -13.17 -4.57 3.18
C ARG A 149 -13.87 -4.60 4.54
N SER A 150 -13.30 -3.90 5.53
CA SER A 150 -13.98 -3.68 6.82
C SER A 150 -15.01 -2.57 6.70
N GLN A 151 -16.24 -2.80 7.17
CA GLN A 151 -17.29 -1.79 7.23
C GLN A 151 -17.37 -1.10 8.60
N SER A 152 -16.95 -1.80 9.65
CA SER A 152 -17.11 -1.35 11.03
C SER A 152 -15.92 -0.49 11.46
N VAL A 153 -16.25 0.60 12.15
CA VAL A 153 -15.26 1.53 12.68
C VAL A 153 -14.68 1.02 14.02
N GLU A 154 -15.55 0.47 14.87
CA GLU A 154 -15.23 0.09 16.26
C GLU A 154 -14.58 -1.28 16.40
N ARG A 155 -14.96 -2.23 15.55
CA ARG A 155 -14.53 -3.63 15.64
C ARG A 155 -14.39 -4.26 14.26
N ILE A 156 -13.25 -4.88 14.00
CA ILE A 156 -12.99 -5.58 12.74
C ILE A 156 -13.29 -7.07 12.94
N GLU A 157 -14.30 -7.55 12.23
CA GLU A 157 -14.61 -8.98 12.14
C GLU A 157 -14.24 -9.50 10.75
N ILE A 158 -13.22 -10.37 10.68
CA ILE A 158 -12.69 -10.87 9.42
C ILE A 158 -13.36 -12.22 9.12
N SER A 159 -14.20 -12.24 8.08
CA SER A 159 -14.89 -13.44 7.61
C SER A 159 -14.17 -14.04 6.41
N PRO A 160 -13.84 -15.35 6.41
CA PRO A 160 -13.14 -15.98 5.30
C PRO A 160 -14.07 -16.24 4.10
N VAL A 161 -13.50 -16.18 2.91
CA VAL A 161 -14.08 -16.81 1.71
C VAL A 161 -13.67 -18.29 1.74
N LEU A 162 -14.65 -19.19 1.77
CA LEU A 162 -14.41 -20.62 1.90
C LEU A 162 -14.42 -21.27 0.52
N LEU A 163 -13.26 -21.75 0.06
CA LEU A 163 -13.06 -22.34 -1.25
C LEU A 163 -12.78 -23.84 -1.12
N GLN A 164 -13.33 -24.65 -2.03
CA GLN A 164 -13.03 -26.08 -2.10
C GLN A 164 -12.70 -26.53 -3.52
N LYS A 165 -11.57 -27.22 -3.68
CA LYS A 165 -11.15 -27.85 -4.94
C LYS A 165 -10.84 -29.32 -4.69
N GLY A 166 -11.66 -30.21 -5.24
CA GLY A 166 -11.60 -31.64 -4.93
C GLY A 166 -11.69 -31.88 -3.42
N SER A 167 -10.67 -32.51 -2.85
CA SER A 167 -10.55 -32.74 -1.40
C SER A 167 -9.89 -31.61 -0.61
N THR A 168 -9.31 -30.60 -1.26
CA THR A 168 -8.61 -29.50 -0.59
C THR A 168 -9.58 -28.36 -0.25
N LYS A 169 -9.54 -27.92 1.01
CA LYS A 169 -10.33 -26.79 1.54
C LYS A 169 -9.42 -25.62 1.88
N LEU A 170 -9.74 -24.42 1.40
CA LEU A 170 -8.96 -23.20 1.60
C LEU A 170 -9.85 -22.10 2.18
N ALA A 171 -9.46 -21.54 3.32
CA ALA A 171 -10.11 -20.41 3.95
C ALA A 171 -9.29 -19.15 3.64
N LEU A 172 -9.80 -18.31 2.75
CA LEU A 172 -9.16 -17.08 2.30
C LEU A 172 -9.65 -15.91 3.16
N TYR A 173 -8.76 -15.40 4.01
CA TYR A 173 -8.93 -14.22 4.83
C TYR A 173 -8.28 -13.01 4.16
N GLY A 174 -8.87 -11.84 4.33
CA GLY A 174 -8.32 -10.59 3.81
C GLY A 174 -8.68 -9.41 4.69
N ILE A 175 -7.77 -8.45 4.78
CA ILE A 175 -8.05 -7.11 5.29
C ILE A 175 -7.48 -6.09 4.30
N GLY A 176 -8.36 -5.24 3.79
CA GLY A 176 -7.92 -4.07 3.02
C GLY A 176 -7.12 -3.10 3.89
N SER A 177 -6.40 -2.18 3.27
CA SER A 177 -5.56 -1.25 4.03
C SER A 177 -6.38 -0.41 5.00
N ILE A 178 -5.91 -0.36 6.25
CA ILE A 178 -6.38 0.51 7.32
C ILE A 178 -5.17 1.32 7.79
N PRO A 179 -5.31 2.59 8.22
CA PRO A 179 -4.18 3.32 8.79
C PRO A 179 -3.51 2.52 9.92
N ASP A 180 -2.18 2.34 9.85
CA ASP A 180 -1.46 1.40 10.72
C ASP A 180 -1.65 1.70 12.21
N GLU A 181 -1.59 2.97 12.62
CA GLU A 181 -1.79 3.36 14.03
C GLU A 181 -3.15 2.92 14.56
N ARG A 182 -4.19 3.05 13.72
CA ARG A 182 -5.55 2.64 14.06
C ARG A 182 -5.62 1.13 14.19
N LEU A 183 -5.14 0.40 13.19
CA LEU A 183 -5.18 -1.06 13.22
C LEU A 183 -4.35 -1.63 14.38
N TYR A 184 -3.18 -1.06 14.66
CA TYR A 184 -2.35 -1.41 15.81
C TYR A 184 -3.12 -1.25 17.12
N ARG A 185 -3.78 -0.11 17.32
CA ARG A 185 -4.61 0.15 18.50
C ARG A 185 -5.75 -0.85 18.62
N MET A 186 -6.41 -1.19 17.51
CA MET A 186 -7.49 -2.17 17.48
C MET A 186 -7.01 -3.57 17.88
N PHE A 187 -5.83 -3.99 17.45
CA PHE A 187 -5.23 -5.24 17.90
C PHE A 187 -4.93 -5.23 19.40
N VAL A 188 -4.30 -4.16 19.91
CA VAL A 188 -4.02 -3.99 21.35
C VAL A 188 -5.29 -4.05 22.20
N ASN A 189 -6.38 -3.47 21.70
CA ASN A 189 -7.67 -3.43 22.38
C ASN A 189 -8.52 -4.70 22.18
N ASN A 190 -8.00 -5.73 21.49
CA ASN A 190 -8.75 -6.95 21.13
C ASN A 190 -10.03 -6.69 20.32
N GLN A 191 -10.01 -5.64 19.49
CA GLN A 191 -11.11 -5.23 18.60
C GLN A 191 -10.99 -5.85 17.20
N VAL A 192 -10.00 -6.70 16.96
CA VAL A 192 -9.86 -7.49 15.72
C VAL A 192 -10.16 -8.94 16.04
N THR A 193 -11.03 -9.58 15.25
CA THR A 193 -11.40 -10.98 15.45
C THR A 193 -11.52 -11.70 14.10
N MET A 194 -10.81 -12.80 13.92
CA MET A 194 -10.94 -13.65 12.74
C MET A 194 -11.96 -14.76 12.97
N LEU A 195 -13.02 -14.79 12.16
CA LEU A 195 -14.06 -15.82 12.26
C LEU A 195 -13.55 -17.12 11.64
N ARG A 196 -13.67 -18.23 12.37
CA ARG A 196 -13.28 -19.56 11.87
C ARG A 196 -14.49 -20.31 11.29
N PRO A 197 -14.27 -21.18 10.27
CA PRO A 197 -15.32 -22.07 9.78
C PRO A 197 -15.97 -22.86 10.93
N LYS A 198 -17.29 -23.06 10.89
CA LYS A 198 -17.98 -23.86 11.92
C LYS A 198 -17.62 -25.34 11.82
N GLU A 199 -17.42 -25.83 10.60
CA GLU A 199 -17.18 -27.23 10.29
C GLU A 199 -15.71 -27.48 9.92
N ASP A 200 -15.18 -28.62 10.35
CA ASP A 200 -13.86 -29.12 9.96
C ASP A 200 -12.70 -28.12 10.12
N GLN A 201 -12.69 -27.35 11.21
CA GLN A 201 -11.72 -26.26 11.45
C GLN A 201 -10.25 -26.64 11.17
N ASP A 202 -9.87 -27.88 11.45
CA ASP A 202 -8.51 -28.38 11.29
C ASP A 202 -8.17 -28.89 9.87
N GLN A 203 -9.14 -28.90 8.95
CA GLN A 203 -8.95 -29.33 7.55
C GLN A 203 -8.66 -28.16 6.60
N TRP A 204 -9.03 -26.94 6.99
CA TRP A 204 -8.84 -25.75 6.17
C TRP A 204 -7.37 -25.32 6.15
N PHE A 205 -6.87 -25.01 4.95
CA PHE A 205 -5.66 -24.21 4.81
C PHE A 205 -6.03 -22.74 4.95
N ASN A 206 -5.48 -22.07 5.97
CA ASN A 206 -5.82 -20.70 6.32
C ASN A 206 -4.84 -19.72 5.68
N LEU A 207 -5.28 -19.05 4.62
CA LEU A 207 -4.52 -18.08 3.84
C LEU A 207 -4.99 -16.67 4.19
N PHE A 208 -4.11 -15.81 4.68
CA PHE A 208 -4.45 -14.44 5.04
C PHE A 208 -3.72 -13.42 4.16
N THR A 209 -4.43 -12.41 3.66
CA THR A 209 -3.86 -11.32 2.86
C THR A 209 -4.04 -9.99 3.59
N ILE A 210 -2.96 -9.25 3.77
CA ILE A 210 -2.93 -7.98 4.53
C ILE A 210 -2.08 -6.95 3.80
N HIS A 211 -2.51 -5.69 3.83
CA HIS A 211 -1.80 -4.57 3.22
C HIS A 211 -1.46 -3.51 4.29
N GLN A 212 -0.36 -3.70 5.02
CA GLN A 212 0.06 -2.87 6.16
C GLN A 212 1.59 -2.74 6.23
N ASN A 213 2.11 -1.77 6.96
CA ASN A 213 3.53 -1.70 7.27
C ASN A 213 3.97 -2.92 8.09
N ARG A 214 5.02 -3.61 7.63
CA ARG A 214 5.64 -4.74 8.33
C ARG A 214 6.84 -4.26 9.14
N SER A 215 7.64 -3.38 8.54
CA SER A 215 8.84 -2.86 9.17
C SER A 215 8.53 -1.72 10.13
N LYS A 216 9.34 -1.58 11.18
CA LYS A 216 9.07 -0.62 12.26
C LYS A 216 9.43 0.80 11.83
N HIS A 217 8.43 1.60 11.47
CA HIS A 217 8.60 3.03 11.15
C HIS A 217 8.31 3.98 12.34
N GLY A 218 7.82 3.44 13.46
CA GLY A 218 7.54 4.21 14.67
C GLY A 218 7.18 3.30 15.85
N ALA A 219 6.55 3.85 16.89
CA ALA A 219 6.05 3.06 18.00
C ALA A 219 4.87 2.15 17.59
N THR A 220 3.97 2.69 16.75
CA THR A 220 2.70 2.06 16.34
C THR A 220 2.47 2.07 14.83
N ASN A 221 3.40 2.63 14.04
CA ASN A 221 3.32 2.73 12.58
C ASN A 221 3.83 1.46 11.88
N TYR A 222 3.28 0.30 12.26
CA TYR A 222 3.50 -1.02 11.68
C TYR A 222 2.62 -2.03 12.41
N ILE A 223 2.39 -3.20 11.81
CA ILE A 223 1.70 -4.31 12.48
C ILE A 223 2.70 -5.42 12.81
N PRO A 224 3.00 -5.69 14.10
CA PRO A 224 3.83 -6.83 14.48
C PRO A 224 3.18 -8.14 14.04
N GLU A 225 3.96 -9.06 13.47
CA GLU A 225 3.48 -10.39 13.08
C GLU A 225 2.85 -11.15 14.26
N GLN A 226 3.26 -10.85 15.50
CA GLN A 226 2.73 -11.44 16.72
C GLN A 226 1.26 -11.09 16.97
N PHE A 227 0.73 -10.01 16.37
CA PHE A 227 -0.68 -9.64 16.53
C PHE A 227 -1.62 -10.57 15.76
N LEU A 228 -1.10 -11.24 14.72
CA LEU A 228 -1.89 -12.15 13.91
C LEU A 228 -2.13 -13.48 14.65
N ASP A 229 -3.30 -14.07 14.39
CA ASP A 229 -3.69 -15.33 14.99
C ASP A 229 -2.77 -16.49 14.55
N ASP A 230 -2.51 -17.43 15.46
CA ASP A 230 -1.60 -18.55 15.24
C ASP A 230 -2.18 -19.71 14.41
N PHE A 231 -3.50 -19.72 14.19
CA PHE A 231 -4.15 -20.76 13.36
C PHE A 231 -3.90 -20.57 11.86
N LEU A 232 -3.38 -19.41 11.45
CA LEU A 232 -3.03 -19.11 10.07
C LEU A 232 -1.93 -20.07 9.58
N ASP A 233 -1.96 -20.44 8.30
CA ASP A 233 -0.92 -21.29 7.70
C ASP A 233 0.05 -20.45 6.85
N LEU A 234 -0.47 -19.48 6.08
CA LEU A 234 0.31 -18.55 5.24
C LEU A 234 -0.28 -17.14 5.26
N VAL A 235 0.58 -16.14 5.42
CA VAL A 235 0.25 -14.70 5.34
C VAL A 235 0.93 -14.09 4.11
N VAL A 236 0.14 -13.47 3.24
CA VAL A 236 0.58 -12.65 2.11
C VAL A 236 0.60 -11.19 2.55
N TRP A 237 1.80 -10.63 2.67
CA TRP A 237 2.03 -9.25 3.09
C TRP A 237 2.20 -8.36 1.86
N GLY A 238 1.22 -7.49 1.60
CA GLY A 238 1.10 -6.71 0.37
C GLY A 238 1.97 -5.46 0.31
N HIS A 239 1.75 -4.53 1.24
CA HIS A 239 2.26 -3.15 1.22
C HIS A 239 3.77 -2.95 1.06
N GLU A 240 4.60 -3.91 1.49
CA GLU A 240 6.05 -3.75 1.48
C GLU A 240 6.61 -4.04 0.08
N HIS A 241 7.20 -3.02 -0.55
CA HIS A 241 7.67 -3.09 -1.93
C HIS A 241 8.94 -3.96 -2.12
N GLU A 242 9.70 -4.23 -1.06
CA GLU A 242 10.86 -5.11 -1.12
C GLU A 242 10.44 -6.56 -1.42
N CYS A 243 11.05 -7.18 -2.43
CA CYS A 243 10.70 -8.53 -2.83
C CYS A 243 11.35 -9.59 -1.92
N LEU A 244 10.63 -10.01 -0.88
CA LEU A 244 10.98 -11.12 0.02
C LEU A 244 10.00 -12.29 -0.17
N ILE A 245 9.86 -12.74 -1.41
CA ILE A 245 8.80 -13.67 -1.84
C ILE A 245 8.97 -15.11 -1.32
N ASN A 246 10.16 -15.49 -0.87
CA ASN A 246 10.35 -16.82 -0.31
C ASN A 246 9.69 -16.87 1.08
N PRO A 247 8.79 -17.84 1.37
CA PRO A 247 8.10 -17.86 2.64
C PRO A 247 9.07 -18.00 3.82
N SER A 248 9.03 -17.05 4.75
CA SER A 248 9.77 -17.08 6.02
C SER A 248 8.85 -17.55 7.14
N ARG A 249 9.28 -18.52 7.94
CA ARG A 249 8.48 -19.01 9.07
C ARG A 249 8.61 -18.06 10.26
N ASN A 250 7.49 -17.64 10.83
CA ASN A 250 7.48 -16.92 12.09
C ASN A 250 7.77 -17.90 13.24
N GLU A 251 8.76 -17.61 14.09
CA GLU A 251 9.17 -18.54 15.16
C GLU A 251 8.15 -18.69 16.29
N GLN A 252 7.35 -17.65 16.56
CA GLN A 252 6.40 -17.63 17.66
C GLN A 252 5.02 -18.15 17.24
N ARG A 253 4.52 -17.68 16.10
CA ARG A 253 3.19 -18.01 15.57
C ARG A 253 3.19 -19.19 14.60
N LEU A 254 4.36 -19.65 14.15
CA LEU A 254 4.58 -20.84 13.32
C LEU A 254 4.00 -20.83 11.90
N PHE A 255 3.16 -19.84 11.54
CA PHE A 255 2.76 -19.56 10.16
C PHE A 255 3.93 -19.08 9.30
N TYR A 256 3.76 -19.16 7.99
CA TYR A 256 4.70 -18.57 7.04
C TYR A 256 4.24 -17.17 6.62
N VAL A 257 5.19 -16.28 6.37
CA VAL A 257 4.95 -14.96 5.75
C VAL A 257 5.64 -14.94 4.40
N THR A 258 4.91 -14.54 3.37
CA THR A 258 5.47 -14.20 2.06
C THR A 258 5.21 -12.73 1.78
N GLN A 259 6.22 -12.02 1.30
CA GLN A 259 6.14 -10.62 0.91
C GLN A 259 6.56 -10.52 -0.56
N PRO A 260 5.60 -10.57 -1.51
CA PRO A 260 5.93 -10.65 -2.93
C PRO A 260 6.76 -9.46 -3.44
N GLY A 261 6.59 -8.29 -2.83
CA GLY A 261 7.13 -7.02 -3.32
C GLY A 261 6.31 -6.45 -4.48
N SER A 262 6.55 -5.18 -4.78
CA SER A 262 5.87 -4.47 -5.87
C SER A 262 6.28 -4.99 -7.25
N SER A 263 5.48 -4.66 -8.27
CA SER A 263 5.84 -4.96 -9.67
C SER A 263 6.50 -3.79 -10.41
N VAL A 264 6.70 -2.65 -9.73
CA VAL A 264 7.34 -1.45 -10.26
C VAL A 264 8.07 -0.72 -9.12
N ALA A 265 9.21 -0.09 -9.43
CA ALA A 265 9.90 0.78 -8.47
C ALA A 265 9.20 2.14 -8.39
N THR A 266 8.48 2.40 -7.30
CA THR A 266 7.82 3.69 -7.04
C THR A 266 8.73 4.66 -6.29
N SER A 267 9.73 4.12 -5.58
CA SER A 267 10.80 4.88 -4.92
C SER A 267 12.20 4.36 -5.28
N LEU A 268 13.22 5.21 -5.15
CA LEU A 268 14.62 4.84 -5.41
C LEU A 268 15.32 4.41 -4.10
N SER A 269 14.78 3.36 -3.47
CA SER A 269 15.28 2.81 -2.20
C SER A 269 15.99 1.46 -2.38
N PRO A 270 16.84 1.02 -1.43
CA PRO A 270 17.51 -0.29 -1.52
C PRO A 270 16.55 -1.48 -1.66
N GLY A 271 15.42 -1.47 -0.95
CA GLY A 271 14.43 -2.56 -1.03
C GLY A 271 13.78 -2.65 -2.41
N GLU A 272 13.60 -1.52 -3.10
CA GLU A 272 13.05 -1.46 -4.45
C GLU A 272 14.03 -1.96 -5.53
N ALA A 273 15.33 -1.99 -5.25
CA ALA A 273 16.35 -2.50 -6.16
C ALA A 273 16.40 -4.04 -6.19
N VAL A 274 15.81 -4.71 -5.19
CA VAL A 274 15.69 -6.17 -5.19
C VAL A 274 14.86 -6.63 -6.39
N LYS A 275 15.35 -7.63 -7.13
CA LYS A 275 14.68 -8.14 -8.33
C LYS A 275 13.24 -8.58 -8.02
N LYS A 276 12.27 -8.05 -8.77
CA LYS A 276 10.84 -8.27 -8.55
C LYS A 276 10.39 -9.65 -9.04
N HIS A 277 9.47 -10.28 -8.31
CA HIS A 277 8.93 -11.60 -8.60
C HIS A 277 7.43 -11.66 -8.31
N ILE A 278 6.75 -12.62 -8.92
CA ILE A 278 5.42 -13.08 -8.52
C ILE A 278 5.49 -14.52 -8.00
N GLY A 279 4.46 -14.94 -7.27
CA GLY A 279 4.43 -16.24 -6.61
C GLY A 279 3.44 -17.18 -7.29
N LEU A 280 3.84 -18.41 -7.59
CA LEU A 280 2.93 -19.49 -7.93
C LEU A 280 2.78 -20.40 -6.71
N LEU A 281 1.72 -20.17 -5.95
CA LEU A 281 1.38 -20.95 -4.76
C LEU A 281 0.62 -22.21 -5.16
N ARG A 282 1.03 -23.35 -4.62
CA ARG A 282 0.33 -24.62 -4.72
C ARG A 282 -0.13 -25.06 -3.35
N VAL A 283 -1.43 -25.31 -3.19
CA VAL A 283 -2.01 -25.79 -1.92
C VAL A 283 -2.70 -27.13 -2.15
N LYS A 284 -2.31 -28.16 -1.39
CA LYS A 284 -2.98 -29.48 -1.38
C LYS A 284 -3.18 -29.95 0.06
N GLY A 285 -4.43 -30.21 0.44
CA GLY A 285 -4.84 -30.34 1.84
C GLY A 285 -4.42 -29.09 2.61
N ARG A 286 -3.56 -29.24 3.61
CA ARG A 286 -2.99 -28.14 4.41
C ARG A 286 -1.51 -27.87 4.15
N LYS A 287 -0.95 -28.45 3.09
CA LYS A 287 0.45 -28.24 2.71
C LYS A 287 0.53 -27.27 1.54
N MET A 288 1.53 -26.41 1.58
CA MET A 288 1.80 -25.44 0.53
C MET A 288 3.20 -25.58 -0.06
N ASN A 289 3.36 -25.09 -1.28
CA ASN A 289 4.63 -24.83 -1.90
C ASN A 289 4.53 -23.55 -2.74
N LEU A 290 5.42 -22.58 -2.49
CA LEU A 290 5.46 -21.34 -3.24
C LEU A 290 6.66 -21.34 -4.19
N GLN A 291 6.40 -21.33 -5.50
CA GLN A 291 7.41 -21.16 -6.52
C GLN A 291 7.50 -19.68 -6.91
N LYS A 292 8.66 -19.05 -6.75
CA LYS A 292 8.88 -17.69 -7.26
C LYS A 292 9.10 -17.68 -8.78
N ILE A 293 8.54 -16.68 -9.46
CA ILE A 293 8.67 -16.46 -10.89
C ILE A 293 9.20 -15.02 -11.09
N PRO A 294 10.38 -14.83 -11.70
CA PRO A 294 10.91 -13.50 -11.95
C PRO A 294 10.09 -12.78 -13.02
N LEU A 295 9.88 -11.49 -12.84
CA LEU A 295 9.30 -10.62 -13.86
C LEU A 295 10.40 -10.11 -14.80
N HIS A 296 10.12 -10.11 -16.09
CA HIS A 296 11.07 -9.80 -17.15
C HIS A 296 10.86 -8.41 -17.76
N THR A 297 9.65 -7.85 -17.66
CA THR A 297 9.32 -6.51 -18.20
C THR A 297 9.60 -5.38 -17.22
N VAL A 298 9.99 -5.68 -15.98
CA VAL A 298 10.29 -4.67 -14.97
C VAL A 298 11.56 -3.92 -15.35
N ARG A 299 11.51 -2.59 -15.32
CA ARG A 299 12.68 -1.74 -15.55
C ARG A 299 13.73 -2.00 -14.48
N GLN A 300 14.97 -2.24 -14.91
CA GLN A 300 16.08 -2.46 -14.00
C GLN A 300 16.32 -1.24 -13.12
N PHE A 301 16.71 -1.48 -11.87
CA PHE A 301 17.09 -0.45 -10.94
C PHE A 301 18.37 -0.84 -10.22
N PHE A 302 19.41 -0.01 -10.38
CA PHE A 302 20.69 -0.17 -9.70
C PHE A 302 20.89 0.99 -8.72
N ILE A 303 21.27 0.64 -7.50
CA ILE A 303 21.59 1.58 -6.43
C ILE A 303 22.94 1.22 -5.81
N GLN A 304 23.79 2.22 -5.61
CA GLN A 304 25.07 2.07 -4.92
C GLN A 304 25.28 3.20 -3.92
N ASP A 305 25.96 2.87 -2.83
CA ASP A 305 26.40 3.81 -1.81
C ASP A 305 27.89 4.08 -1.96
N LEU A 306 28.27 5.35 -1.85
CA LEU A 306 29.65 5.82 -1.86
C LEU A 306 29.88 6.69 -0.64
N VAL A 307 30.72 6.24 0.28
CA VAL A 307 31.14 7.03 1.44
C VAL A 307 32.51 7.62 1.15
N LEU A 308 32.59 8.94 0.99
CA LEU A 308 33.85 9.60 0.58
C LEU A 308 34.95 9.46 1.63
N SER A 309 34.60 9.45 2.92
CA SER A 309 35.54 9.31 4.04
C SER A 309 36.17 7.92 4.15
N GLU A 310 35.58 6.88 3.54
CA GLU A 310 36.12 5.51 3.54
C GLU A 310 37.26 5.33 2.51
N HIS A 311 37.49 6.32 1.66
CA HIS A 311 38.51 6.27 0.61
C HIS A 311 39.53 7.43 0.72
N PRO A 312 40.28 7.54 1.84
CA PRO A 312 41.21 8.65 2.08
C PRO A 312 42.37 8.71 1.08
N ASP A 313 42.74 7.57 0.49
CA ASP A 313 43.78 7.49 -0.55
C ASP A 313 43.34 8.13 -1.88
N LEU A 314 42.02 8.16 -2.14
CA LEU A 314 41.43 8.69 -3.37
C LEU A 314 40.91 10.13 -3.18
N PHE A 315 40.34 10.41 -2.00
CA PHE A 315 39.69 11.67 -1.68
C PHE A 315 40.21 12.23 -0.35
N ASN A 316 40.79 13.42 -0.41
CA ASN A 316 41.14 14.20 0.78
C ASN A 316 40.65 15.64 0.57
N PRO A 317 39.90 16.22 1.52
CA PRO A 317 39.37 17.60 1.43
C PRO A 317 40.45 18.64 1.11
N ASP A 318 41.68 18.45 1.59
CA ASP A 318 42.79 19.37 1.38
C ASP A 318 43.43 19.25 -0.02
N MET A 319 43.05 18.24 -0.82
CA MET A 319 43.61 18.06 -2.16
C MET A 319 43.08 19.12 -3.14
N PRO A 320 43.96 19.75 -3.94
CA PRO A 320 43.52 20.62 -5.02
C PRO A 320 42.60 19.87 -5.99
N LYS A 321 41.44 20.46 -6.30
CA LYS A 321 40.44 19.91 -7.24
C LYS A 321 39.84 18.56 -6.80
N VAL A 322 39.78 18.27 -5.50
CA VAL A 322 39.11 17.06 -4.97
C VAL A 322 37.68 16.91 -5.51
N ASN A 323 36.90 17.99 -5.57
CA ASN A 323 35.53 17.96 -6.11
C ASN A 323 35.46 17.45 -7.56
N GLN A 324 36.45 17.77 -8.41
CA GLN A 324 36.51 17.27 -9.79
C GLN A 324 36.85 15.77 -9.84
N ARG A 325 37.67 15.29 -8.91
CA ARG A 325 38.00 13.86 -8.79
C ARG A 325 36.79 13.06 -8.30
N VAL A 326 36.08 13.59 -7.31
CA VAL A 326 34.83 12.99 -6.80
C VAL A 326 33.79 12.91 -7.92
N GLU A 327 33.59 14.01 -8.68
CA GLU A 327 32.66 14.01 -9.82
C GLU A 327 33.05 12.97 -10.88
N ALA A 328 34.34 12.85 -11.22
CA ALA A 328 34.84 11.86 -12.17
C ALA A 328 34.63 10.42 -11.68
N PHE A 329 34.88 10.15 -10.40
CA PHE A 329 34.66 8.83 -9.81
C PHE A 329 33.17 8.47 -9.74
N CYS A 330 32.31 9.42 -9.39
CA CYS A 330 30.86 9.23 -9.47
C CYS A 330 30.42 8.92 -10.91
N GLN A 331 31.04 9.57 -11.91
CA GLN A 331 30.76 9.31 -13.31
C GLN A 331 31.12 7.86 -13.68
N GLU A 332 32.33 7.40 -13.35
CA GLU A 332 32.76 6.01 -13.58
C GLU A 332 31.83 4.98 -12.92
N LYS A 333 31.37 5.25 -11.69
CA LYS A 333 30.41 4.38 -10.99
C LYS A 333 29.06 4.30 -11.68
N VAL A 334 28.54 5.43 -12.16
CA VAL A 334 27.28 5.47 -12.91
C VAL A 334 27.42 4.75 -14.25
N GLU A 335 28.50 4.98 -14.98
CA GLU A 335 28.81 4.29 -16.23
C GLU A 335 28.91 2.77 -16.02
N ALA A 336 29.58 2.32 -14.96
CA ALA A 336 29.68 0.90 -14.63
C ALA A 336 28.32 0.24 -14.33
N MET A 337 27.41 0.95 -13.63
CA MET A 337 26.04 0.46 -13.38
C MET A 337 25.21 0.41 -14.67
N ILE A 338 25.38 1.36 -15.59
CA ILE A 338 24.72 1.34 -16.90
C ILE A 338 25.22 0.17 -17.74
N GLU A 339 26.54 -0.06 -17.79
CA GLU A 339 27.11 -1.22 -18.48
C GLU A 339 26.63 -2.54 -17.90
N GLU A 340 26.46 -2.64 -16.58
CA GLU A 340 25.87 -3.80 -15.92
C GLU A 340 24.42 -4.03 -16.36
N ALA A 341 23.61 -2.96 -16.37
CA ALA A 341 22.24 -3.03 -16.86
C ALA A 341 22.16 -3.53 -18.31
N GLU A 342 23.03 -3.02 -19.19
CA GLU A 342 23.11 -3.44 -20.59
C GLU A 342 23.49 -4.92 -20.74
N ARG A 343 24.46 -5.40 -19.95
CA ARG A 343 24.85 -6.82 -19.94
C ARG A 343 23.70 -7.73 -19.52
N ASP A 344 22.99 -7.37 -18.46
CA ASP A 344 21.85 -8.12 -17.96
C ASP A 344 20.70 -8.16 -18.99
N ARG A 345 20.47 -7.05 -19.70
CA ARG A 345 19.45 -6.93 -20.75
C ARG A 345 19.72 -7.83 -21.95
N LEU A 346 20.99 -8.15 -22.27
CA LEU A 346 21.31 -9.10 -23.35
C LEU A 346 20.66 -10.47 -23.13
N GLY A 347 20.46 -10.88 -21.87
CA GLY A 347 19.76 -12.11 -21.50
C GLY A 347 18.23 -12.00 -21.46
N ASN A 348 17.68 -10.78 -21.56
CA ASN A 348 16.24 -10.54 -21.43
C ASN A 348 15.77 -9.34 -22.30
N PRO A 349 15.34 -9.60 -23.55
CA PRO A 349 14.94 -8.53 -24.47
C PRO A 349 13.61 -7.85 -24.09
N LEU A 350 12.86 -8.39 -23.12
CA LEU A 350 11.62 -7.79 -22.63
C LEU A 350 11.86 -6.65 -21.64
N THR A 351 13.07 -6.56 -21.06
CA THR A 351 13.44 -5.52 -20.12
C THR A 351 13.56 -4.17 -20.84
N PRO A 352 12.94 -3.09 -20.31
CA PRO A 352 13.06 -1.75 -20.88
C PRO A 352 14.52 -1.28 -21.02
N GLU A 353 14.82 -0.55 -22.09
CA GLU A 353 16.19 -0.22 -22.49
C GLU A 353 16.96 0.64 -21.46
N LYS A 354 16.34 1.73 -20.98
CA LYS A 354 16.97 2.70 -20.07
C LYS A 354 16.80 2.28 -18.60
N PRO A 355 17.86 1.91 -17.84
CA PRO A 355 17.73 1.57 -16.42
C PRO A 355 17.42 2.78 -15.54
N LEU A 356 16.95 2.51 -14.32
CA LEU A 356 16.97 3.45 -13.21
C LEU A 356 18.33 3.33 -12.50
N ILE A 357 18.99 4.46 -12.25
CA ILE A 357 20.30 4.49 -11.58
C ILE A 357 20.24 5.45 -10.40
N ARG A 358 20.76 5.03 -9.24
CA ARG A 358 20.90 5.87 -8.05
C ARG A 358 22.26 5.68 -7.40
N LEU A 359 23.07 6.74 -7.34
CA LEU A 359 24.29 6.78 -6.56
C LEU A 359 24.07 7.66 -5.33
N ARG A 360 24.11 7.09 -4.13
CA ARG A 360 24.03 7.85 -2.88
C ARG A 360 25.45 8.15 -2.40
N VAL A 361 25.81 9.42 -2.34
CA VAL A 361 27.14 9.90 -1.98
C VAL A 361 27.10 10.53 -0.60
N ASP A 362 27.71 9.85 0.37
CA ASP A 362 27.96 10.44 1.68
C ASP A 362 29.20 11.33 1.63
N TYR A 363 28.96 12.64 1.78
CA TYR A 363 29.98 13.68 1.69
C TYR A 363 30.42 14.22 3.06
N SER A 364 30.14 13.50 4.14
CA SER A 364 30.68 13.81 5.47
C SER A 364 32.21 13.84 5.48
N GLY A 365 32.78 14.65 6.39
CA GLY A 365 34.24 14.82 6.51
C GLY A 365 34.82 16.00 5.73
N GLY A 366 34.01 16.98 5.33
CA GLY A 366 34.49 18.25 4.75
C GLY A 366 34.51 18.30 3.22
N PHE A 367 33.80 17.38 2.55
CA PHE A 367 33.60 17.45 1.11
C PHE A 367 32.44 18.37 0.74
N GLU A 368 32.42 18.85 -0.50
CA GLU A 368 31.32 19.65 -1.05
C GLU A 368 30.56 18.87 -2.12
N ALA A 369 29.24 19.01 -2.13
CA ALA A 369 28.39 18.45 -3.18
C ALA A 369 28.57 19.21 -4.50
N PHE A 370 28.67 18.48 -5.62
CA PHE A 370 28.64 19.08 -6.95
C PHE A 370 27.19 19.24 -7.46
N ASN A 371 27.03 19.98 -8.56
CA ASN A 371 25.71 20.21 -9.16
C ASN A 371 25.17 18.92 -9.81
N ALA A 372 24.24 18.26 -9.13
CA ALA A 372 23.61 17.00 -9.58
C ALA A 372 22.94 17.15 -10.95
N THR A 373 22.24 18.26 -11.21
CA THR A 373 21.56 18.49 -12.50
C THR A 373 22.54 18.52 -13.67
N ARG A 374 23.68 19.20 -13.52
CA ARG A 374 24.73 19.25 -14.55
C ARG A 374 25.38 17.88 -14.76
N PHE A 375 25.62 17.15 -13.67
CA PHE A 375 26.16 15.79 -13.74
C PHE A 375 25.21 14.86 -14.51
N SER A 376 23.93 14.90 -14.16
CA SER A 376 22.85 14.12 -14.75
C SER A 376 22.62 14.36 -16.24
N GLN A 377 22.91 15.58 -16.75
CA GLN A 377 22.78 15.89 -18.17
C GLN A 377 23.61 14.97 -19.08
N LYS A 378 24.71 14.40 -18.56
CA LYS A 378 25.57 13.46 -19.28
C LYS A 378 24.86 12.14 -19.63
N PHE A 379 23.80 11.79 -18.89
CA PHE A 379 23.15 10.47 -18.94
C PHE A 379 21.70 10.49 -19.46
N VAL A 380 21.20 11.63 -19.94
CA VAL A 380 19.77 11.81 -20.34
C VAL A 380 19.27 10.75 -21.31
N GLU A 381 20.10 10.33 -22.26
CA GLU A 381 19.73 9.29 -23.22
C GLU A 381 19.98 7.86 -22.75
N GLN A 382 20.66 7.67 -21.62
CA GLN A 382 21.06 6.36 -21.12
C GLN A 382 20.21 5.88 -19.94
N VAL A 383 19.63 6.78 -19.14
CA VAL A 383 18.86 6.43 -17.93
C VAL A 383 17.41 6.90 -18.00
N ALA A 384 16.52 6.25 -17.25
CA ALA A 384 15.10 6.59 -17.17
C ALA A 384 14.77 7.62 -16.07
N ASN A 385 15.74 7.97 -15.22
CA ASN A 385 15.59 8.94 -14.13
C ASN A 385 16.69 10.01 -14.14
N PRO A 386 16.88 10.76 -15.24
CA PRO A 386 17.99 11.69 -15.36
C PRO A 386 18.00 12.74 -14.25
N LYS A 387 16.86 13.16 -13.72
CA LYS A 387 16.81 14.16 -12.64
C LYS A 387 17.35 13.67 -11.30
N ASP A 388 17.43 12.35 -11.08
CA ASP A 388 17.61 11.75 -9.75
C ASP A 388 18.75 10.71 -9.70
N VAL A 389 19.74 10.82 -10.59
CA VAL A 389 20.86 9.87 -10.69
C VAL A 389 21.75 9.86 -9.44
N VAL A 390 22.02 11.04 -8.86
CA VAL A 390 22.92 11.18 -7.70
C VAL A 390 22.19 11.84 -6.54
N HIS A 391 22.45 11.36 -5.32
CA HIS A 391 21.91 11.90 -4.09
C HIS A 391 22.99 12.10 -3.05
N PHE A 392 23.12 13.32 -2.54
CA PHE A 392 24.11 13.65 -1.54
C PHE A 392 23.52 13.50 -0.13
N ILE A 393 24.20 12.75 0.71
CA ILE A 393 23.82 12.48 2.10
C ILE A 393 24.95 12.98 3.00
N ARG A 394 24.59 13.47 4.19
CA ARG A 394 25.58 13.82 5.22
C ARG A 394 25.22 13.09 6.50
N GLN A 395 26.10 12.23 6.98
CA GLN A 395 26.01 11.69 8.34
C GLN A 395 26.25 12.81 9.35
N LYS A 396 25.35 12.98 10.33
CA LYS A 396 25.58 13.90 11.45
C LYS A 396 26.67 13.31 12.36
N ASP A 397 27.60 14.16 12.80
CA ASP A 397 28.54 13.82 13.87
C ASP A 397 27.74 13.49 15.15
N VAL A 398 28.09 12.39 15.82
CA VAL A 398 27.41 11.86 17.03
C VAL A 398 27.74 12.71 18.28
N GLY A 399 27.57 14.04 18.18
CA GLY A 399 28.09 15.01 19.14
C GLY A 399 27.08 16.01 19.72
N GLU A 400 25.79 15.92 19.39
CA GLU A 400 24.76 16.74 20.05
C GLU A 400 23.55 15.87 20.41
N GLU A 401 23.17 15.92 21.69
CA GLU A 401 22.11 15.13 22.29
C GLU A 401 20.75 15.38 21.60
N GLY A 402 20.07 14.26 21.26
CA GLY A 402 18.62 14.17 21.29
C GLY A 402 17.85 14.48 20.00
N VAL A 403 17.86 13.56 19.02
CA VAL A 403 16.67 13.23 18.20
C VAL A 403 16.77 11.77 17.72
N ASP A 404 15.71 10.98 17.92
CA ASP A 404 15.57 9.58 17.52
C ASP A 404 15.53 9.44 15.98
N PHE A 405 16.49 8.74 15.40
CA PHE A 405 16.75 8.67 13.96
C PHE A 405 15.96 7.57 13.23
N GLY A 406 14.90 7.02 13.85
CA GLY A 406 13.89 6.21 13.14
C GLY A 406 13.08 7.01 12.11
N GLN A 407 13.00 8.34 12.24
CA GLN A 407 12.18 9.21 11.38
C GLN A 407 12.87 9.73 10.10
N LEU A 408 14.19 9.68 9.98
CA LEU A 408 14.91 10.30 8.86
C LEU A 408 15.16 9.38 7.65
N LEU A 409 14.93 8.07 7.81
CA LEU A 409 14.98 7.10 6.71
C LEU A 409 13.65 7.02 5.93
N SER A 410 12.56 7.63 6.42
CA SER A 410 11.27 7.70 5.69
C SER A 410 11.19 8.87 4.69
N HIS A 411 12.06 9.88 4.81
CA HIS A 411 11.89 11.14 4.09
C HIS A 411 12.47 11.17 2.67
N SER A 412 12.80 10.02 2.06
CA SER A 412 13.23 9.96 0.64
C SER A 412 12.23 9.31 -0.31
N SER A 413 10.95 9.37 0.04
CA SER A 413 9.82 9.16 -0.86
C SER A 413 8.89 10.36 -0.77
N THR A 414 9.26 11.49 -1.39
CA THR A 414 8.37 12.66 -1.54
C THR A 414 7.49 12.95 -0.32
N GLU A 415 8.06 12.99 0.89
CA GLU A 415 7.32 13.53 2.04
C GLU A 415 7.46 15.05 1.96
N GLY A 416 6.59 15.67 1.15
CA GLY A 416 6.14 17.01 1.48
C GLY A 416 5.61 16.99 2.91
N LEU A 417 5.81 18.07 3.66
CA LEU A 417 5.14 18.30 4.95
C LEU A 417 3.71 17.78 4.84
N ARG A 418 3.37 16.73 5.60
CA ARG A 418 2.02 16.15 5.53
C ARG A 418 1.05 17.27 5.84
N VAL A 419 0.03 17.41 5.00
CA VAL A 419 -0.90 18.54 5.11
C VAL A 419 -1.58 18.56 6.48
N GLU A 420 -1.78 17.39 7.08
CA GLU A 420 -2.23 17.23 8.47
C GLU A 420 -1.33 17.93 9.49
N ASP A 421 -0.01 17.79 9.37
CA ASP A 421 0.97 18.41 10.26
C ASP A 421 0.97 19.93 10.08
N LEU A 422 0.80 20.42 8.84
CA LEU A 422 0.71 21.85 8.54
C LEU A 422 -0.59 22.45 9.09
N VAL A 423 -1.72 21.75 8.96
CA VAL A 423 -3.03 22.15 9.51
C VAL A 423 -2.96 22.20 11.03
N LYS A 424 -2.36 21.19 11.66
CA LYS A 424 -2.16 21.12 13.11
C LYS A 424 -1.23 22.25 13.59
N GLU A 425 -0.11 22.49 12.92
CA GLU A 425 0.81 23.59 13.25
C GLU A 425 0.13 24.96 13.10
N TYR A 426 -0.66 25.14 12.04
CA TYR A 426 -1.44 26.36 11.81
C TYR A 426 -2.43 26.63 12.95
N PHE A 427 -3.23 25.64 13.37
CA PHE A 427 -4.20 25.84 14.45
C PHE A 427 -3.58 25.91 15.85
N LEU A 428 -2.40 25.30 16.06
CA LEU A 428 -1.62 25.43 17.29
C LEU A 428 -1.01 26.83 17.46
N THR A 429 -0.63 27.48 16.35
CA THR A 429 0.01 28.80 16.34
C THR A 429 -0.97 29.95 16.11
N ALA A 430 -2.17 29.68 15.62
CA ALA A 430 -3.22 30.66 15.40
C ALA A 430 -3.77 31.25 16.71
N GLU A 431 -4.21 32.51 16.66
CA GLU A 431 -4.84 33.19 17.81
C GLU A 431 -6.09 32.45 18.29
N LYS A 432 -6.41 32.51 19.59
CA LYS A 432 -7.59 31.86 20.19
C LYS A 432 -8.93 32.24 19.52
N THR A 433 -8.97 33.37 18.82
CA THR A 433 -10.11 33.88 18.05
C THR A 433 -10.29 33.21 16.69
N VAL A 434 -9.28 32.48 16.20
CA VAL A 434 -9.25 31.78 14.90
C VAL A 434 -9.36 30.26 15.08
N GLN A 435 -9.46 29.79 16.33
CA GLN A 435 -9.71 28.38 16.61
C GLN A 435 -11.09 27.98 16.12
N LEU A 436 -11.15 26.83 15.44
CA LEU A 436 -12.40 26.26 14.96
C LEU A 436 -13.27 25.87 16.16
N SER A 437 -14.54 26.27 16.12
CA SER A 437 -15.55 25.92 17.13
C SER A 437 -16.25 24.59 16.78
N LEU A 438 -16.74 24.50 15.55
CA LEU A 438 -17.53 23.35 15.09
C LEU A 438 -16.68 22.24 14.47
N LEU A 439 -15.60 22.62 13.82
CA LEU A 439 -14.76 21.74 13.02
C LEU A 439 -13.53 21.39 13.85
N THR A 440 -13.14 20.13 13.84
CA THR A 440 -11.99 19.68 14.62
C THR A 440 -10.72 19.77 13.80
N GLU A 441 -9.58 19.95 14.47
CA GLU A 441 -8.27 20.03 13.80
C GLU A 441 -7.94 18.73 13.05
N GLN A 442 -8.32 17.57 13.61
CA GLN A 442 -8.13 16.26 12.98
C GLN A 442 -9.05 16.04 11.78
N GLY A 443 -10.35 16.33 11.93
CA GLY A 443 -11.30 16.23 10.81
C GLY A 443 -10.91 17.15 9.67
N MET A 444 -10.49 18.37 9.99
CA MET A 444 -9.98 19.33 9.01
C MET A 444 -8.68 18.85 8.36
N GLY A 445 -7.72 18.34 9.13
CA GLY A 445 -6.48 17.78 8.60
C GLY A 445 -6.74 16.69 7.56
N LYS A 446 -7.62 15.75 7.90
CA LYS A 446 -8.02 14.67 6.99
C LYS A 446 -8.75 15.17 5.74
N ALA A 447 -9.70 16.08 5.87
CA ALA A 447 -10.42 16.61 4.71
C ALA A 447 -9.52 17.43 3.77
N VAL A 448 -8.53 18.16 4.32
CA VAL A 448 -7.54 18.87 3.51
C VAL A 448 -6.58 17.86 2.86
N GLN A 449 -6.21 16.78 3.55
CA GLN A 449 -5.44 15.70 2.95
C GLN A 449 -6.19 15.05 1.77
N GLU A 450 -7.47 14.68 1.94
CA GLU A 450 -8.29 14.15 0.86
C GLU A 450 -8.45 15.15 -0.30
N TYR A 451 -8.56 16.44 0.01
CA TYR A 451 -8.62 17.48 -1.01
C TYR A 451 -7.33 17.61 -1.82
N VAL A 452 -6.17 17.60 -1.15
CA VAL A 452 -4.86 17.83 -1.78
C VAL A 452 -4.29 16.57 -2.41
N ASP A 453 -4.23 15.48 -1.65
CA ASP A 453 -3.54 14.24 -2.05
C ASP A 453 -4.43 13.38 -2.95
N LYS A 454 -5.75 13.40 -2.72
CA LYS A 454 -6.73 12.54 -3.42
C LYS A 454 -7.61 13.28 -4.43
N GLU A 455 -7.32 14.57 -4.66
CA GLU A 455 -8.08 15.48 -5.52
C GLU A 455 -9.61 15.43 -5.26
N GLU A 456 -10.03 15.18 -4.01
CA GLU A 456 -11.43 15.23 -3.59
C GLU A 456 -11.86 16.68 -3.36
N LYS A 457 -12.27 17.35 -4.44
CA LYS A 457 -12.64 18.79 -4.40
C LYS A 457 -13.74 19.11 -3.41
N ASP A 458 -14.60 18.15 -3.14
CA ASP A 458 -15.76 18.30 -2.27
C ASP A 458 -15.44 17.85 -0.83
N ALA A 459 -14.25 17.29 -0.52
CA ALA A 459 -13.93 16.73 0.81
C ALA A 459 -14.14 17.73 1.96
N ILE A 460 -13.71 18.98 1.77
CA ILE A 460 -13.88 20.04 2.78
C ILE A 460 -15.37 20.41 2.89
N GLU A 461 -16.10 20.50 1.78
CA GLU A 461 -17.53 20.81 1.79
C GLU A 461 -18.35 19.68 2.45
N GLU A 462 -18.00 18.43 2.17
CA GLU A 462 -18.62 17.24 2.75
C GLU A 462 -18.38 17.16 4.27
N LEU A 463 -17.15 17.41 4.73
CA LEU A 463 -16.86 17.51 6.17
C LEU A 463 -17.71 18.60 6.83
N ILE A 464 -17.78 19.79 6.23
CA ILE A 464 -18.57 20.91 6.75
C ILE A 464 -20.05 20.53 6.81
N ARG A 465 -20.60 19.95 5.74
CA ARG A 465 -22.00 19.52 5.68
C ARG A 465 -22.30 18.46 6.74
N TYR A 466 -21.43 17.47 6.88
CA TYR A 466 -21.55 16.42 7.88
C TYR A 466 -21.57 16.99 9.31
N GLN A 467 -20.60 17.84 9.67
CA GLN A 467 -20.52 18.43 11.01
C GLN A 467 -21.69 19.40 11.29
N LEU A 468 -22.15 20.13 10.28
CA LEU A 468 -23.35 20.97 10.38
C LEU A 468 -24.60 20.13 10.64
N GLU A 469 -24.85 19.10 9.84
CA GLU A 469 -26.02 18.22 10.02
C GLU A 469 -26.02 17.55 11.38
N LYS A 470 -24.86 17.06 11.82
CA LYS A 470 -24.68 16.43 13.12
C LYS A 470 -24.98 17.40 14.27
N THR A 471 -24.42 18.60 14.21
CA THR A 471 -24.67 19.63 15.23
C THR A 471 -26.15 20.03 15.24
N GLN A 472 -26.77 20.20 14.07
CA GLN A 472 -28.19 20.51 13.96
C GLN A 472 -29.06 19.40 14.57
N ARG A 473 -28.76 18.12 14.31
CA ARG A 473 -29.47 16.99 14.93
C ARG A 473 -29.30 16.99 16.45
N HIS A 474 -28.09 17.23 16.95
CA HIS A 474 -27.83 17.30 18.39
C HIS A 474 -28.61 18.43 19.08
N LEU A 475 -28.59 19.63 18.50
CA LEU A 475 -29.33 20.79 19.00
C LEU A 475 -30.85 20.56 18.97
N GLN A 476 -31.37 19.90 17.92
CA GLN A 476 -32.77 19.51 17.81
C GLN A 476 -33.17 18.49 18.88
N GLN A 477 -32.34 17.47 19.15
CA GLN A 477 -32.58 16.47 20.19
C GLN A 477 -32.60 17.10 21.60
N ARG A 478 -31.74 18.09 21.87
CA ARG A 478 -31.71 18.81 23.15
C ARG A 478 -32.78 19.90 23.28
N GLY A 479 -33.59 20.13 22.24
CA GLY A 479 -34.71 21.08 22.29
C GLY A 479 -34.25 22.52 22.49
N VAL A 480 -33.08 22.88 21.96
CA VAL A 480 -32.50 24.22 22.06
C VAL A 480 -33.25 25.18 21.12
N LEU A 481 -33.77 26.30 21.66
CA LEU A 481 -34.67 27.19 20.91
C LEU A 481 -34.16 28.63 20.77
N THR A 482 -33.15 29.03 21.53
CA THR A 482 -32.60 30.40 21.51
C THR A 482 -31.12 30.43 21.12
N GLU A 483 -30.70 31.53 20.50
CA GLU A 483 -29.31 31.71 20.00
C GLU A 483 -28.27 31.60 21.13
N GLU A 484 -28.58 32.13 22.32
CA GLU A 484 -27.71 32.05 23.50
C GLU A 484 -27.57 30.62 24.05
N GLU A 485 -28.60 29.78 23.90
CA GLU A 485 -28.55 28.37 24.31
C GLU A 485 -27.80 27.53 23.26
N ILE A 486 -27.86 27.90 21.97
CA ILE A 486 -27.08 27.24 20.90
C ILE A 486 -25.59 27.40 21.18
N ASP A 487 -25.12 28.62 21.44
CA ASP A 487 -23.70 28.89 21.70
C ASP A 487 -23.19 28.17 22.94
N GLN A 488 -24.00 28.13 24.00
CA GLN A 488 -23.65 27.42 25.23
C GLN A 488 -23.54 25.90 25.03
N GLU A 489 -24.43 25.34 24.21
CA GLU A 489 -24.48 23.90 23.98
C GLU A 489 -23.38 23.45 23.01
N VAL A 490 -23.07 24.24 21.98
CA VAL A 490 -21.91 24.01 21.09
C VAL A 490 -20.61 24.09 21.90
N GLN A 491 -20.45 25.08 22.79
CA GLN A 491 -19.28 25.15 23.68
C GLN A 491 -19.18 23.96 24.65
N ARG A 492 -20.30 23.37 25.09
CA ARG A 492 -20.28 22.14 25.90
C ARG A 492 -19.84 20.94 25.09
N MET A 493 -20.34 20.81 23.86
CA MET A 493 -19.96 19.75 22.92
C MET A 493 -18.46 19.81 22.60
N GLU A 494 -17.92 21.00 22.35
CA GLU A 494 -16.48 21.22 22.17
C GLU A 494 -15.65 20.83 23.39
N ARG A 495 -16.07 21.24 24.60
CA ARG A 495 -15.34 20.93 25.84
C ARG A 495 -15.37 19.45 26.15
N GLY A 496 -16.47 18.76 25.86
CA GLY A 496 -16.58 17.30 25.94
C GLY A 496 -15.59 16.61 24.98
N GLY A 497 -15.54 17.08 23.73
CA GLY A 497 -14.62 16.57 22.70
C GLY A 497 -13.15 16.72 23.09
N ARG A 498 -12.71 17.93 23.48
CA ARG A 498 -11.32 18.19 23.86
C ARG A 498 -10.87 17.39 25.09
N HIS A 499 -11.77 17.11 26.03
CA HIS A 499 -11.43 16.41 27.27
C HIS A 499 -11.24 14.90 27.07
N LEU A 500 -11.96 14.31 26.12
CA LEU A 500 -11.80 12.91 25.68
C LEU A 500 -10.54 12.74 24.81
N GLN A 501 -10.23 13.74 23.99
CA GLN A 501 -9.03 13.79 23.14
C GLN A 501 -7.72 13.89 23.94
N GLN A 502 -7.68 14.69 25.02
CA GLN A 502 -6.49 14.82 25.89
C GLN A 502 -6.14 13.57 26.70
N ARG A 503 -7.10 12.65 26.93
CA ARG A 503 -6.83 11.38 27.63
C ARG A 503 -6.38 10.25 26.69
N GLY A 504 -6.38 10.47 25.38
CA GLY A 504 -6.06 9.44 24.39
C GLY A 504 -7.04 8.27 24.38
N VAL A 505 -8.26 8.47 24.90
CA VAL A 505 -9.22 7.39 25.15
C VAL A 505 -10.15 7.16 23.96
N LEU A 506 -10.41 8.17 23.10
CA LEU A 506 -11.33 8.05 21.97
C LEU A 506 -10.93 8.92 20.76
N THR A 507 -11.15 8.44 19.53
CA THR A 507 -11.23 9.27 18.30
C THR A 507 -12.55 10.03 18.23
N GLU A 508 -12.67 11.05 17.38
CA GLU A 508 -13.93 11.82 17.25
C GLU A 508 -15.17 10.96 16.97
N GLU A 509 -15.03 9.93 16.13
CA GLU A 509 -16.10 8.94 15.89
C GLU A 509 -16.50 8.15 17.16
N GLU A 510 -15.57 7.97 18.11
CA GLU A 510 -15.80 7.26 19.36
C GLU A 510 -16.38 8.19 20.45
N ILE A 511 -16.04 9.50 20.41
CA ILE A 511 -16.66 10.55 21.24
C ILE A 511 -18.14 10.72 20.89
N ASP A 512 -18.48 10.52 19.61
CA ASP A 512 -19.83 10.68 19.07
C ASP A 512 -20.81 9.61 19.56
N HIS A 513 -20.36 8.38 19.82
CA HIS A 513 -21.21 7.30 20.30
C HIS A 513 -21.38 7.26 21.83
N GLU A 514 -20.40 7.75 22.62
CA GLU A 514 -20.60 7.86 24.07
C GLU A 514 -21.60 8.97 24.46
N GLY A 515 -21.72 10.03 23.66
CA GLY A 515 -22.68 11.12 23.87
C GLY A 515 -24.15 10.68 23.75
N GLU A 516 -24.45 9.67 22.95
CA GLU A 516 -25.80 9.09 22.83
C GLU A 516 -26.15 8.14 24.00
N ARG A 517 -25.15 7.63 24.72
CA ARG A 517 -25.35 6.68 25.83
C ARG A 517 -25.64 7.34 27.18
N TRP A 518 -25.40 8.65 27.29
CA TRP A 518 -25.67 9.46 28.49
C TRP A 518 -26.67 10.60 28.24
N GLY A 519 -27.48 10.50 27.17
CA GLY A 519 -28.58 11.40 26.83
C GLY A 519 -29.92 10.90 27.33
#